data_AF-A0A1Y5SG32-F1
#
_entry.id   AF-A0A1Y5SG32-F1
#
_cell.length_a   1.000
_cell.length_b   1.000
_cell.length_c   1.000
_cell.angle_alpha   90.00
_cell.angle_beta   90.00
_cell.angle_gamma   90.00
#
_symmetry.space_group_name_H-M   'P 1'
#
loop_
_entity.id
_entity.type
_entity.pdbx_description
1 polymer ?
#
loop_
_entity_poly.entity_id
_entity_poly.type
_entity_poly.pdbx_seq_one_letter_code
_entity_poly.pdbx_strand_id
1 'polypeptide(L)'
;MIETDRYGRYIAKCYVERRDVGDDIVAEGWAQAYRRYSMDYDLTEKAAQVRSVGIWAGSMEAPSDFRATQRAQASQAAPTNCRIKGNISSSGRIYHMPHNRDYQNTRINEARGERWFCSEADAQAAGWRAARN
;
A
#
# COMPACT_ATOMS: atom_id res chain seq x y z
N MET A 1 23.26 2.10 -3.70
CA MET A 1 22.77 1.33 -2.52
C MET A 1 21.68 0.40 -3.01
N ILE A 2 21.69 -0.85 -2.58
CA ILE A 2 20.61 -1.81 -2.85
C ILE A 2 19.91 -2.04 -1.51
N GLU A 3 18.64 -1.68 -1.42
CA GLU A 3 17.77 -1.97 -0.26
C GLU A 3 16.84 -3.15 -0.64
N THR A 4 16.28 -3.84 0.34
CA THR A 4 15.24 -4.86 0.10
C THR A 4 13.97 -4.45 0.82
N ASP A 5 12.84 -4.41 0.12
CA ASP A 5 11.56 -4.07 0.73
C ASP A 5 10.99 -5.21 1.58
N ARG A 6 9.88 -4.94 2.28
CA ARG A 6 9.17 -5.94 3.13
C ARG A 6 8.66 -7.18 2.37
N TYR A 7 8.67 -7.15 1.04
CA TYR A 7 8.25 -8.24 0.18
C TYR A 7 9.46 -8.99 -0.42
N GLY A 8 10.69 -8.67 -0.03
CA GLY A 8 11.89 -9.31 -0.54
C GLY A 8 12.36 -8.81 -1.91
N ARG A 9 11.84 -7.67 -2.38
CA ARG A 9 12.22 -7.10 -3.69
C ARG A 9 13.39 -6.13 -3.53
N TYR A 10 14.35 -6.20 -4.44
CA TYR A 10 15.47 -5.26 -4.48
C TYR A 10 15.01 -3.87 -4.94
N ILE A 11 15.49 -2.84 -4.24
CA ILE A 11 15.36 -1.43 -4.58
C ILE A 11 16.77 -0.93 -4.85
N ALA A 12 17.02 -0.43 -6.07
CA ALA A 12 18.34 -0.03 -6.51
C ALA A 12 18.28 1.18 -7.45
N LYS A 13 19.43 1.83 -7.61
CA LYS A 13 19.69 2.79 -8.69
C LYS A 13 20.44 2.09 -9.81
N CYS A 14 20.01 2.33 -11.05
CA CYS A 14 20.63 1.77 -12.23
C CYS A 14 21.42 2.86 -12.95
N TYR A 15 22.65 2.54 -13.36
CA TYR A 15 23.52 3.48 -14.06
C TYR A 15 23.93 2.93 -15.42
N VAL A 16 23.90 3.78 -16.45
CA VAL A 16 24.45 3.50 -17.79
C VAL A 16 25.49 4.57 -18.09
N GLU A 17 26.75 4.18 -18.28
CA GLU A 17 27.85 5.13 -18.53
C GLU A 17 27.91 6.27 -17.49
N ARG A 18 27.64 5.94 -16.22
CA ARG A 18 27.57 6.86 -15.05
C ARG A 18 26.34 7.80 -15.03
N ARG A 19 25.39 7.69 -15.95
CA ARG A 19 24.10 8.39 -15.87
C ARG A 19 23.10 7.59 -15.07
N ASP A 20 22.40 8.24 -14.15
CA ASP A 20 21.33 7.62 -13.35
C ASP A 20 20.05 7.52 -14.19
N VAL A 21 19.67 6.30 -14.55
CA VAL A 21 18.48 6.05 -15.38
C VAL A 21 17.20 6.53 -14.68
N GLY A 22 17.15 6.46 -13.35
CA GLY A 22 16.01 6.95 -12.58
C GLY A 22 15.86 8.47 -12.67
N ASP A 23 16.98 9.19 -12.67
CA ASP A 23 16.99 10.65 -12.83
C ASP A 23 16.48 11.05 -14.23
N ASP A 24 16.97 10.39 -15.29
CA ASP A 24 16.54 10.63 -16.67
C ASP A 24 15.02 10.41 -16.84
N ILE A 25 14.48 9.32 -16.29
CA ILE A 25 13.03 9.01 -16.33
C ILE A 25 12.21 10.13 -15.65
N VAL A 26 12.69 10.65 -14.52
CA VAL A 26 12.00 11.74 -13.81
C VAL A 26 12.15 13.06 -14.55
N ALA A 27 13.33 13.35 -15.12
CA ALA A 27 13.63 14.57 -15.87
C ALA A 27 12.78 14.73 -17.13
N GLU A 28 12.47 13.62 -17.81
CA GLU A 28 11.57 13.57 -18.97
C GLU A 28 10.07 13.53 -18.58
N GLY A 29 9.77 13.55 -17.28
CA GLY A 29 8.40 13.57 -16.76
C GLY A 29 7.67 12.24 -16.94
N TRP A 30 8.38 11.10 -17.01
CA TRP A 30 7.74 9.79 -17.17
C TRP A 30 7.39 9.13 -15.84
N ALA A 31 7.96 9.61 -14.73
CA ALA A 31 7.67 9.11 -13.39
C ALA A 31 7.68 10.22 -12.34
N GLN A 32 7.03 9.94 -11.21
CA GLN A 32 7.09 10.76 -10.00
C GLN A 32 8.22 10.32 -9.09
N ALA A 33 8.81 11.27 -8.35
CA ALA A 33 9.86 10.97 -7.37
C ALA A 33 9.26 10.26 -6.14
N TYR A 34 9.75 9.05 -5.83
CA TYR A 34 9.22 8.28 -4.71
C TYR A 34 9.88 8.64 -3.37
N ARG A 35 9.44 9.76 -2.80
CA ARG A 35 9.95 10.37 -1.56
C ARG A 35 9.97 9.49 -0.31
N ARG A 36 9.29 8.34 -0.32
CA ARG A 36 9.32 7.37 0.79
C ARG A 36 10.70 6.73 0.97
N TYR A 37 11.42 6.51 -0.13
CA TYR A 37 12.73 5.84 -0.11
C TYR A 37 13.90 6.80 -0.27
N SER A 38 13.73 7.89 -1.05
CA SER A 38 14.79 8.89 -1.23
C SER A 38 14.24 10.23 -1.72
N MET A 39 14.97 11.30 -1.41
CA MET A 39 14.73 12.65 -1.91
C MET A 39 15.57 13.00 -3.15
N ASP A 40 16.40 12.07 -3.65
CA ASP A 40 17.40 12.35 -4.69
C ASP A 40 16.82 12.94 -5.99
N TYR A 41 15.57 12.62 -6.33
CA TYR A 41 14.91 13.07 -7.56
C TYR A 41 13.90 14.20 -7.35
N ASP A 42 13.80 14.77 -6.13
CA ASP A 42 12.78 15.78 -5.80
C ASP A 42 12.93 17.07 -6.64
N LEU A 43 14.15 17.55 -6.80
CA LEU A 43 14.43 18.74 -7.61
C LEU A 43 14.27 18.46 -9.10
N THR A 44 14.66 17.27 -9.56
CA THR A 44 14.47 16.82 -10.95
C THR A 44 12.98 16.78 -11.32
N GLU A 45 12.14 16.23 -10.43
CA GLU A 45 10.69 16.22 -10.64
C GLU A 45 10.10 17.63 -10.68
N LYS A 46 10.52 18.52 -9.77
CA LYS A 46 10.08 19.93 -9.77
C LYS A 46 10.45 20.63 -11.08
N ALA A 47 11.65 20.37 -11.61
CA ALA A 47 12.07 20.90 -12.90
C ALA A 47 11.20 20.37 -14.06
N ALA A 48 10.86 19.07 -14.04
CA ALA A 48 9.96 18.47 -15.02
C ALA A 48 8.54 19.06 -14.95
N GLN A 49 8.03 19.34 -13.74
CA GLN A 49 6.76 20.02 -13.51
C GLN A 49 6.72 21.42 -14.10
N VAL A 50 7.76 22.23 -13.83
CA VAL A 50 7.88 23.61 -14.36
C VAL A 50 7.96 23.61 -15.90
N ARG A 51 8.58 22.58 -16.49
CA ARG A 51 8.67 22.42 -17.94
C ARG A 51 7.41 21.81 -18.57
N SER A 52 6.46 21.33 -17.77
CA SER A 52 5.23 20.66 -18.23
C SER A 52 5.50 19.50 -19.20
N VAL A 53 6.51 18.67 -18.91
CA VAL A 53 6.88 17.51 -19.75
C VAL A 53 6.25 16.21 -19.27
N GLY A 54 6.04 15.27 -20.18
CA GLY A 54 5.52 13.95 -19.88
C GLY A 54 4.16 14.01 -19.18
N ILE A 55 4.04 13.34 -18.03
CA ILE A 55 2.82 13.32 -17.22
C ILE A 55 2.45 14.70 -16.66
N TRP A 56 3.38 15.66 -16.64
CA TRP A 56 3.16 17.02 -16.15
C TRP A 56 2.63 17.99 -17.21
N ALA A 57 2.44 17.53 -18.46
CA ALA A 57 1.80 18.33 -19.52
C ALA A 57 0.30 18.58 -19.26
N GLY A 58 -0.29 17.88 -18.29
CA GLY A 58 -1.66 18.07 -17.84
C GLY A 58 -1.81 17.88 -16.34
N SER A 59 -3.05 17.99 -15.86
CA SER A 59 -3.39 17.74 -14.46
C SER A 59 -3.68 16.26 -14.24
N MET A 60 -3.12 15.69 -13.18
CA MET A 60 -3.42 14.32 -12.76
C MET A 60 -3.44 14.20 -11.24
N GLU A 61 -4.26 13.29 -10.72
CA GLU A 61 -4.14 12.83 -9.32
C GLU A 61 -2.91 11.94 -9.21
N ALA A 62 -2.11 12.10 -8.14
CA ALA A 62 -0.98 11.21 -7.90
C ALA A 62 -1.47 9.77 -7.73
N PRO A 63 -0.86 8.76 -8.40
CA PRO A 63 -1.33 7.38 -8.31
C PRO A 63 -1.35 6.81 -6.89
N SER A 64 -0.49 7.32 -5.98
CA SER A 64 -0.52 6.97 -4.56
C SER A 64 -1.82 7.37 -3.88
N ASP A 65 -2.32 8.56 -4.22
CA ASP A 65 -3.46 9.21 -3.58
C ASP A 65 -4.74 8.57 -4.08
N PHE A 66 -4.86 8.38 -5.40
CA PHE A 66 -5.95 7.62 -6.01
C PHE A 66 -6.10 6.23 -5.38
N ARG A 67 -4.98 5.50 -5.20
CA ARG A 67 -4.99 4.19 -4.53
C ARG A 67 -5.35 4.29 -3.05
N ALA A 68 -4.97 5.35 -2.36
CA ALA A 68 -5.35 5.56 -0.96
C ALA A 68 -6.85 5.82 -0.83
N THR A 69 -7.43 6.67 -1.70
CA THR A 69 -8.86 6.96 -1.78
C THR A 69 -9.66 5.70 -2.07
N GLN A 70 -9.27 4.93 -3.10
CA GLN A 70 -9.90 3.64 -3.39
C GLN A 70 -9.77 2.64 -2.23
N ARG A 71 -8.66 2.68 -1.49
CA ARG A 71 -8.51 1.82 -0.31
C ARG A 71 -9.50 2.17 0.80
N ALA A 72 -9.68 3.46 1.06
CA ALA A 72 -10.61 3.98 2.06
C ALA A 72 -12.08 3.72 1.70
N GLN A 73 -12.45 3.93 0.44
CA GLN A 73 -13.82 3.73 -0.06
C GLN A 73 -14.25 2.26 -0.02
N ALA A 74 -13.34 1.33 -0.30
CA ALA A 74 -13.63 -0.11 -0.20
C ALA A 74 -13.47 -0.66 1.23
N SER A 75 -13.75 0.15 2.25
CA SER A 75 -14.00 -0.35 3.60
C SER A 75 -15.32 -1.12 3.59
N GLN A 76 -15.23 -2.43 3.79
CA GLN A 76 -16.41 -3.29 3.80
C GLN A 76 -17.21 -3.01 5.07
N ALA A 77 -18.49 -2.66 4.88
CA ALA A 77 -19.43 -2.52 5.98
C ALA A 77 -19.52 -3.86 6.72
N ALA A 78 -19.20 -3.83 8.01
CA ALA A 78 -19.40 -4.99 8.87
C ALA A 78 -20.91 -5.26 9.01
N PRO A 79 -21.35 -6.53 9.04
CA PRO A 79 -22.73 -6.85 9.41
C PRO A 79 -23.08 -6.24 10.77
N THR A 80 -24.34 -5.88 10.97
CA THR A 80 -24.83 -5.35 12.25
C THR A 80 -24.47 -6.33 13.36
N ASN A 81 -23.71 -5.85 14.36
CA ASN A 81 -23.19 -6.58 15.52
C ASN A 81 -21.98 -7.53 15.31
N CYS A 82 -21.50 -7.75 14.08
CA CYS A 82 -20.35 -8.63 13.82
C CYS A 82 -19.16 -7.85 13.25
N ARG A 83 -18.47 -7.14 14.15
CA ARG A 83 -17.41 -6.17 13.81
C ARG A 83 -15.99 -6.72 13.92
N ILE A 84 -15.80 -8.03 14.09
CA ILE A 84 -14.46 -8.61 14.20
C ILE A 84 -14.08 -9.18 12.84
N LYS A 85 -12.99 -8.69 12.23
CA LYS A 85 -12.58 -9.09 10.88
C LYS A 85 -11.60 -10.26 10.94
N GLY A 86 -11.99 -11.43 10.47
CA GLY A 86 -11.14 -12.63 10.39
C GLY A 86 -10.58 -12.90 8.99
N ASN A 87 -9.31 -12.56 8.75
CA ASN A 87 -8.64 -12.79 7.46
C ASN A 87 -7.71 -14.03 7.48
N ILE A 88 -7.36 -14.51 6.29
CA ILE A 88 -6.50 -15.68 6.09
C ILE A 88 -5.29 -15.26 5.23
N SER A 89 -4.10 -15.40 5.81
CA SER A 89 -2.83 -15.09 5.17
C SER A 89 -1.87 -16.28 5.24
N SER A 90 -0.69 -16.15 4.64
CA SER A 90 0.41 -17.10 4.82
C SER A 90 0.82 -17.29 6.29
N SER A 91 0.55 -16.31 7.15
CA SER A 91 0.83 -16.37 8.59
C SER A 91 -0.31 -16.99 9.42
N GLY A 92 -1.32 -17.55 8.75
CA GLY A 92 -2.46 -18.23 9.35
C GLY A 92 -3.74 -17.40 9.37
N ARG A 93 -4.67 -17.83 10.22
CA ARG A 93 -6.00 -17.25 10.43
C ARG A 93 -5.94 -16.20 11.55
N ILE A 94 -6.18 -14.94 11.23
CA ILE A 94 -6.01 -13.82 12.15
C ILE A 94 -7.32 -13.03 12.28
N TYR A 95 -7.72 -12.67 13.49
CA TYR A 95 -8.81 -11.72 13.69
C TYR A 95 -8.32 -10.36 14.16
N HIS A 96 -8.98 -9.31 13.66
CA HIS A 96 -8.74 -7.92 14.01
C HIS A 96 -9.97 -7.35 14.72
N MET A 97 -9.75 -6.81 15.92
CA MET A 97 -10.76 -6.03 16.64
C MET A 97 -10.83 -4.60 16.09
N PRO A 98 -11.95 -3.87 16.27
CA PRO A 98 -12.08 -2.48 15.80
C PRO A 98 -11.00 -1.51 16.26
N HIS A 99 -10.35 -1.78 17.40
CA HIS A 99 -9.27 -0.96 17.96
C HIS A 99 -7.87 -1.32 17.44
N ASN A 100 -7.72 -2.39 16.65
CA ASN A 100 -6.41 -2.79 16.13
C ASN A 100 -5.98 -1.84 15.00
N ARG A 101 -4.69 -1.53 14.93
CA ARG A 101 -4.12 -0.62 13.91
C ARG A 101 -4.52 -1.00 12.48
N ASP A 102 -4.49 -2.30 12.18
CA ASP A 102 -4.73 -2.81 10.84
C ASP A 102 -6.22 -3.10 10.55
N TYR A 103 -7.13 -2.88 11.49
CA TYR A 103 -8.56 -3.19 11.34
C TYR A 103 -9.21 -2.54 10.11
N GLN A 104 -8.90 -1.27 9.85
CA GLN A 104 -9.44 -0.54 8.70
C GLN A 104 -8.86 -1.05 7.37
N ASN A 105 -7.61 -1.52 7.40
CA ASN A 105 -6.92 -2.03 6.22
C ASN A 105 -7.26 -3.50 5.91
N THR A 106 -7.66 -4.27 6.93
CA THR A 106 -8.08 -5.66 6.75
C THR A 106 -9.39 -5.71 5.96
N ARG A 107 -9.34 -6.43 4.84
CA ARG A 107 -10.50 -6.77 4.01
C ARG A 107 -10.80 -8.24 4.15
N ILE A 108 -12.07 -8.57 4.10
CA ILE A 108 -12.61 -9.91 4.19
C ILE A 108 -13.02 -10.37 2.80
N ASN A 109 -12.40 -11.45 2.37
CA ASN A 109 -12.74 -12.17 1.17
C ASN A 109 -13.43 -13.50 1.56
N GLU A 110 -14.76 -13.50 1.54
CA GLU A 110 -15.56 -14.68 1.88
C GLU A 110 -15.28 -15.88 0.97
N ALA A 111 -14.91 -15.64 -0.30
CA ALA A 111 -14.54 -16.72 -1.22
C ALA A 111 -13.23 -17.43 -0.82
N ARG A 112 -12.37 -16.78 -0.02
CA ARG A 112 -11.17 -17.40 0.59
C ARG A 112 -11.47 -18.03 1.96
N GLY A 113 -12.72 -18.02 2.41
CA GLY A 113 -13.12 -18.47 3.74
C GLY A 113 -12.83 -17.47 4.86
N GLU A 114 -12.50 -16.22 4.52
CA GLU A 114 -12.42 -15.11 5.49
C GLU A 114 -13.84 -14.69 5.89
N ARG A 115 -14.04 -14.19 7.11
CA ARG A 115 -15.39 -13.83 7.59
C ARG A 115 -15.35 -12.83 8.74
N TRP A 116 -16.52 -12.26 9.04
CA TRP A 116 -16.72 -11.50 10.27
C TRP A 116 -17.13 -12.40 11.44
N PHE A 117 -16.72 -12.02 12.64
CA PHE A 117 -17.15 -12.63 13.89
C PHE A 117 -17.86 -11.60 14.77
N CYS A 118 -18.75 -12.09 15.64
CA CYS A 118 -19.55 -11.26 16.54
C CYS A 118 -18.94 -11.20 17.93
N SER A 119 -18.17 -12.22 18.33
CA SER A 119 -17.36 -12.21 19.54
C SER A 119 -15.94 -12.75 19.29
N GLU A 120 -15.02 -12.40 20.19
CA GLU A 120 -13.66 -12.93 20.18
C GLU A 120 -13.65 -14.44 20.44
N ALA A 121 -14.55 -14.93 21.30
CA ALA A 121 -14.70 -16.35 21.60
C ALA A 121 -15.08 -17.14 20.33
N ASP A 122 -15.99 -16.63 19.49
CA ASP A 122 -16.36 -17.29 18.23
C ASP A 122 -15.17 -17.37 17.26
N ALA A 123 -14.37 -16.31 17.19
CA ALA A 123 -13.18 -16.27 16.35
C ALA A 123 -12.14 -17.32 16.82
N GLN A 124 -11.90 -17.37 18.12
CA GLN A 124 -10.96 -18.33 18.73
C GLN A 124 -11.45 -19.78 18.58
N ALA A 125 -12.74 -20.04 18.84
CA ALA A 125 -13.35 -21.36 18.66
C ALA A 125 -13.29 -21.85 17.20
N ALA A 126 -13.36 -20.92 16.24
CA ALA A 126 -13.16 -21.22 14.84
C ALA A 126 -11.68 -21.48 14.45
N GLY A 127 -10.72 -21.22 15.35
CA GLY A 127 -9.29 -21.38 15.12
C GLY A 127 -8.60 -20.15 14.54
N TRP A 128 -9.16 -18.95 14.73
CA TRP A 128 -8.49 -17.68 14.43
C TRP A 128 -7.78 -17.16 15.67
N ARG A 129 -6.58 -16.59 15.50
CA ARG A 129 -5.82 -15.95 16.58
C ARG A 129 -5.87 -14.43 16.50
N ALA A 130 -5.65 -13.74 17.61
CA ALA A 130 -5.58 -12.29 17.62
C ALA A 130 -4.46 -11.77 16.71
N ALA A 131 -4.69 -10.63 16.06
CA ALA A 131 -3.63 -9.89 15.41
C ALA A 131 -2.62 -9.41 16.46
N ARG A 132 -1.33 -9.56 16.14
CA ARG A 132 -0.25 -8.98 16.95
C ARG A 132 -0.13 -7.51 16.53
N ASN A 133 -0.30 -6.60 17.48
CA ASN A 133 -0.21 -5.15 17.25
C ASN A 133 1.22 -4.72 16.95
#